data_AF-A0ABD3QXU6-F1
#
_entry.id   AF-A0ABD3QXU6-F1
#
_cell.length_a   1.000
_cell.length_b   1.000
_cell.length_c   1.000
_cell.angle_alpha   90.00
_cell.angle_beta   90.00
_cell.angle_gamma   90.00
#
_symmetry.space_group_name_H-M   'P 1'
#
loop_
_entity.id
_entity.type
_entity.pdbx_description
1 polymer ?
#
loop_
_entity_poly.entity_id
_entity_poly.type
_entity_poly.pdbx_seq_one_letter_code
_entity_poly.pdbx_strand_id
1 'polypeptide(L)'
;MAQTLEGRIAIARNHFEQKGYRVHSGLQFGCELVLYADSPGRVHSDFCVVVVGPAVKRANSEYEIHCMFSMIIAEERFDWRRIQTLVRSMPNLHKTLIVANVRPVVRQECRIAGLSDYTGSRMKDTTPANSCDFSSYNVEELAIASEHAPFRHKNTPRGVGQQIKPSKI
;
A
#
# COMPACT_ATOMS: atom_id res chain seq x y z
N MET A 1 7.00 -8.12 14.36
CA MET A 1 7.03 -9.03 13.20
C MET A 1 6.68 -8.36 11.86
N ALA A 2 5.99 -7.22 11.80
CA ALA A 2 5.61 -6.63 10.50
C ALA A 2 6.72 -5.83 9.77
N GLN A 3 7.98 -5.97 10.19
CA GLN A 3 9.09 -5.29 9.53
C GLN A 3 9.49 -5.97 8.21
N THR A 4 9.05 -7.22 7.98
CA THR A 4 9.29 -7.96 6.74
C THR A 4 8.12 -7.80 5.76
N LEU A 5 8.38 -8.03 4.48
CA LEU A 5 7.34 -8.08 3.45
C LEU A 5 6.28 -9.15 3.78
N GLU A 6 6.71 -10.34 4.21
CA GLU A 6 5.82 -11.43 4.60
C GLU A 6 4.88 -11.06 5.74
N GLY A 7 5.38 -10.34 6.75
CA GLY A 7 4.55 -9.84 7.85
C GLY A 7 3.49 -8.85 7.36
N ARG A 8 3.84 -7.98 6.41
CA ARG A 8 2.89 -7.03 5.80
C ARG A 8 1.85 -7.75 4.95
N ILE A 9 2.25 -8.76 4.18
CA ILE A 9 1.33 -9.61 3.42
C ILE A 9 0.35 -10.33 4.35
N ALA A 10 0.80 -10.84 5.50
CA ALA A 10 -0.06 -11.49 6.48
C ALA A 10 -1.10 -10.51 7.08
N ILE A 11 -0.69 -9.28 7.37
CA ILE A 11 -1.61 -8.22 7.85
C ILE A 11 -2.66 -7.89 6.77
N ALA A 12 -2.22 -7.63 5.54
CA ALA A 12 -3.12 -7.34 4.43
C ALA A 12 -4.09 -8.50 4.17
N ARG A 13 -3.61 -9.76 4.24
CA ARG A 13 -4.46 -10.95 4.13
C ARG A 13 -5.56 -10.96 5.18
N ASN A 14 -5.19 -10.83 6.46
CA ASN A 14 -6.17 -10.85 7.56
C ASN A 14 -7.20 -9.71 7.41
N HIS A 15 -6.76 -8.52 6.97
CA HIS A 15 -7.65 -7.40 6.70
C HIS A 15 -8.71 -7.72 5.64
N PHE A 16 -8.33 -8.32 4.51
CA PHE A 16 -9.29 -8.68 3.46
C PHE A 16 -10.15 -9.91 3.82
N GLU A 17 -9.61 -10.86 4.58
CA GLU A 17 -10.38 -11.99 5.12
C GLU A 17 -11.47 -11.52 6.09
N GLN A 18 -11.17 -10.54 6.95
CA GLN A 18 -12.15 -9.91 7.86
C GLN A 18 -13.25 -9.17 7.10
N LYS A 19 -12.96 -8.64 5.90
CA LYS A 19 -13.96 -8.06 4.99
C LYS A 19 -14.82 -9.11 4.27
N GLY A 20 -14.49 -10.40 4.41
CA GLY A 20 -15.25 -11.51 3.83
C GLY A 20 -14.69 -12.04 2.51
N TYR A 21 -13.52 -11.58 2.05
CA TYR A 21 -12.90 -12.11 0.84
C TYR A 21 -12.15 -13.42 1.11
N ARG A 22 -12.12 -14.30 0.11
CA ARG A 22 -11.15 -15.42 0.08
C ARG A 22 -9.86 -14.94 -0.55
N VAL A 23 -8.75 -15.03 0.19
CA VAL A 23 -7.45 -14.50 -0.22
C VAL A 23 -6.53 -15.62 -0.66
N HIS A 24 -5.91 -15.48 -1.85
CA HIS A 24 -4.92 -16.42 -2.37
C HIS A 24 -3.66 -15.71 -2.84
N SER A 25 -2.62 -16.48 -3.19
CA SER A 25 -1.39 -15.96 -3.80
C SER A 25 -1.66 -15.33 -5.16
N GLY A 26 -1.20 -14.09 -5.33
CA GLY A 26 -1.31 -13.35 -6.59
C GLY A 26 -0.12 -13.53 -7.53
N LEU A 27 0.83 -14.42 -7.21
CA LEU A 27 2.12 -14.51 -7.91
C LEU A 27 1.97 -14.73 -9.41
N GLN A 28 0.99 -15.53 -9.83
CA GLN A 28 0.66 -15.78 -11.24
C GLN A 28 0.25 -14.52 -12.01
N PHE A 29 -0.19 -13.47 -11.31
CA PHE A 29 -0.58 -12.17 -11.87
C PHE A 29 0.43 -11.06 -11.55
N GLY A 30 1.59 -11.41 -11.00
CA GLY A 30 2.64 -10.45 -10.63
C GLY A 30 2.34 -9.61 -9.38
N CYS A 31 1.37 -10.04 -8.56
CA CYS A 31 0.94 -9.36 -7.34
C CYS A 31 1.14 -10.27 -6.12
N GLU A 32 1.09 -9.70 -4.91
CA GLU A 32 1.23 -10.48 -3.68
C GLU A 32 -0.04 -11.30 -3.40
N LEU A 33 -1.22 -10.72 -3.56
CA LEU A 33 -2.50 -11.38 -3.24
C LEU A 33 -3.54 -11.21 -4.35
N VAL A 34 -4.51 -12.12 -4.37
CA VAL A 34 -5.76 -11.99 -5.15
C VAL A 34 -6.95 -12.24 -4.25
N LEU A 35 -8.05 -11.54 -4.55
CA LEU A 35 -9.29 -11.62 -3.76
C LEU A 35 -10.40 -12.24 -4.59
N TYR A 36 -11.13 -13.17 -3.97
CA TYR A 36 -12.34 -13.77 -4.51
C TYR A 36 -13.52 -13.41 -3.63
N ALA A 37 -14.66 -13.08 -4.25
CA ALA A 37 -15.91 -12.85 -3.54
C ALA A 37 -16.50 -14.14 -2.93
N ASP A 38 -16.14 -15.30 -3.48
CA ASP A 38 -16.58 -16.63 -3.02
C ASP A 38 -15.47 -17.66 -3.30
N SER A 39 -15.81 -18.94 -3.33
CA SER A 39 -14.88 -20.06 -3.48
C SER A 39 -14.18 -20.03 -4.86
N PRO A 40 -12.85 -20.17 -4.92
CA PRO A 40 -12.05 -20.02 -6.14
C PRO A 40 -12.33 -21.08 -7.22
N GLY A 41 -12.99 -22.19 -6.86
CA GLY A 41 -13.46 -23.19 -7.81
C GLY A 41 -14.74 -22.81 -8.55
N ARG A 42 -15.43 -21.75 -8.11
CA ARG A 42 -16.72 -21.30 -8.66
C ARG A 42 -16.66 -19.92 -9.29
N VAL A 43 -15.88 -19.01 -8.69
CA VAL A 43 -15.75 -17.62 -9.16
C VAL A 43 -14.29 -17.29 -9.46
N HIS A 44 -14.09 -16.41 -10.44
CA HIS A 44 -12.77 -15.85 -10.70
C HIS A 44 -12.44 -14.74 -9.68
N SER A 45 -11.15 -14.44 -9.52
CA SER A 45 -10.74 -13.30 -8.71
C SER A 45 -11.01 -12.00 -9.45
N ASP A 46 -11.65 -11.05 -8.77
CA ASP A 46 -11.93 -9.73 -9.33
C ASP A 46 -10.78 -8.74 -9.07
N PHE A 47 -10.02 -8.97 -7.99
CA PHE A 47 -9.01 -8.03 -7.52
C PHE A 47 -7.62 -8.69 -7.44
N CYS A 48 -6.62 -7.93 -7.87
CA CYS A 48 -5.21 -8.16 -7.60
C CYS A 48 -4.74 -7.13 -6.59
N VAL A 49 -4.03 -7.56 -5.55
CA VAL A 49 -3.55 -6.67 -4.48
C VAL A 49 -2.03 -6.66 -4.48
N VAL A 50 -1.48 -5.46 -4.55
CA VAL A 50 -0.07 -5.20 -4.28
C VAL A 50 0.09 -4.63 -2.89
N VAL A 51 0.95 -5.25 -2.08
CA VAL A 51 1.19 -4.81 -0.71
C VAL A 51 2.38 -3.88 -0.67
N VAL A 52 2.17 -2.66 -0.17
CA VAL A 52 3.21 -1.65 0.05
C VAL A 52 3.25 -1.25 1.52
N GLY A 53 4.36 -0.66 1.97
CA GLY A 53 4.44 -0.12 3.31
C GLY A 53 5.77 0.57 3.59
N PRO A 54 5.97 1.06 4.81
CA PRO A 54 7.22 1.69 5.22
C PRO A 54 8.38 0.70 5.13
N ALA A 55 9.47 1.12 4.49
CA ALA A 55 10.79 0.55 4.71
C ALA A 55 11.33 1.08 6.06
N VAL A 56 11.45 0.17 7.02
CA VAL A 56 12.13 0.44 8.29
C VAL A 56 13.64 0.32 8.05
N LYS A 57 14.34 1.45 7.89
CA LYS A 57 15.81 1.48 7.95
C LYS A 57 16.24 1.34 9.40
N ARG A 58 17.01 0.29 9.74
CA ARG A 58 17.69 0.23 11.04
C ARG A 58 18.64 1.42 11.12
N ALA A 59 18.41 2.32 12.09
CA ALA A 59 19.36 3.39 12.37
C ALA A 59 20.60 2.76 12.99
N ASN A 60 21.74 3.02 12.36
CA ASN A 60 23.04 2.69 12.94
C ASN A 60 23.44 3.88 13.81
N SER A 61 23.59 3.61 15.11
CA SER A 61 24.23 4.37 16.19
C SER A 61 24.32 5.91 16.13
N GLU A 62 23.81 6.47 17.22
CA GLU A 62 24.32 7.65 17.95
C GLU A 62 24.12 9.04 17.33
N TYR A 63 23.39 9.85 18.10
CA TYR A 63 23.13 11.29 17.95
C TYR A 63 22.13 11.70 16.86
N GLU A 64 20.84 11.74 17.22
CA GLU A 64 19.98 12.92 16.95
C GLU A 64 18.60 12.75 17.61
N ILE A 65 18.49 13.25 18.84
CA ILE A 65 17.27 13.23 19.66
C ILE A 65 16.16 14.14 19.10
N HIS A 66 16.47 14.97 18.10
CA HIS A 66 15.49 15.80 17.38
C HIS A 66 14.79 15.07 16.21
N CYS A 67 15.26 13.86 15.86
CA CYS A 67 14.72 13.04 14.77
C CYS A 67 13.72 11.98 15.25
N MET A 68 13.34 11.93 16.54
CA MET A 68 12.42 10.90 17.08
C MET A 68 11.04 10.83 16.39
N PHE A 69 10.55 11.95 15.84
CA PHE A 69 9.29 11.98 15.07
C PHE A 69 9.50 11.84 13.55
N SER A 70 10.73 12.05 13.08
CA SER A 70 11.12 11.98 11.66
C SER A 70 11.94 10.73 11.31
N MET A 71 12.24 9.88 12.29
CA MET A 71 12.94 8.62 12.14
C MET A 71 12.00 7.57 11.52
N ILE A 72 12.32 7.25 10.27
CA ILE A 72 12.22 5.90 9.70
C ILE A 72 10.81 5.43 9.31
N ILE A 73 10.12 6.23 8.50
CA ILE A 73 9.21 5.67 7.49
C ILE A 73 9.75 6.17 6.14
N ALA A 74 10.85 5.57 5.68
CA ALA A 74 11.15 5.68 4.25
C ALA A 74 10.09 4.82 3.57
N GLU A 75 9.18 5.37 2.78
CA GLU A 75 8.25 4.52 2.04
C GLU A 75 9.07 3.56 1.17
N GLU A 76 8.76 2.26 1.22
CA GLU A 76 9.28 1.34 0.22
C GLU A 76 8.87 1.89 -1.14
N ARG A 77 9.85 2.37 -1.91
CA ARG A 77 9.58 3.09 -3.15
C ARG A 77 8.89 2.13 -4.10
N PHE A 78 7.58 2.29 -4.21
CA PHE A 78 6.79 1.52 -5.14
C PHE A 78 7.13 2.00 -6.55
N ASP A 79 7.91 1.20 -7.29
CA ASP A 79 8.47 1.61 -8.57
C ASP A 79 7.36 1.88 -9.59
N TRP A 80 7.40 3.06 -10.20
CA TRP A 80 6.45 3.48 -11.22
C TRP A 80 6.42 2.51 -12.41
N ARG A 81 7.55 1.85 -12.74
CA ARG A 81 7.59 0.83 -13.80
C ARG A 81 6.78 -0.41 -13.42
N ARG A 82 6.84 -0.81 -12.15
CA ARG A 82 6.04 -1.93 -11.63
C ARG A 82 4.56 -1.57 -11.69
N ILE A 83 4.18 -0.37 -11.25
CA ILE A 83 2.80 0.14 -11.34
C ILE A 83 2.33 0.10 -12.80
N GLN A 84 3.07 0.71 -13.71
CA GLN A 84 2.70 0.79 -15.11
C GLN A 84 2.53 -0.60 -15.75
N THR A 85 3.42 -1.54 -15.41
CA THR A 85 3.33 -2.92 -15.91
C THR A 85 2.07 -3.61 -15.40
N LEU A 86 1.77 -3.50 -14.12
CA LEU A 86 0.58 -4.12 -13.52
C LEU A 86 -0.72 -3.50 -14.02
N VAL A 87 -0.78 -2.17 -14.11
CA VAL A 87 -1.96 -1.47 -14.64
C VAL A 87 -2.21 -1.85 -16.10
N ARG A 88 -1.16 -2.10 -16.89
CA ARG A 88 -1.31 -2.56 -18.28
C ARG A 88 -1.78 -4.01 -18.39
N SER A 89 -1.44 -4.88 -17.45
CA SER A 89 -1.88 -6.28 -17.48
C SER A 89 -3.31 -6.46 -16.95
N MET A 90 -3.77 -5.60 -16.03
CA MET A 90 -5.09 -5.71 -15.40
C MET A 90 -6.28 -5.80 -16.38
N PRO A 91 -6.39 -4.98 -17.46
CA PRO A 91 -7.47 -5.10 -18.43
C PRO A 91 -7.50 -6.45 -19.15
N ASN A 92 -6.32 -6.97 -19.52
CA ASN A 92 -6.21 -8.26 -20.20
C ASN A 92 -6.59 -9.42 -19.28
N LEU A 93 -6.40 -9.25 -17.98
CA LEU A 93 -6.77 -10.23 -16.95
C LEU A 93 -8.22 -10.06 -16.47
N HIS A 94 -8.90 -8.99 -16.88
CA HIS A 94 -10.20 -8.55 -16.35
C HIS A 94 -10.20 -8.42 -14.82
N LYS A 95 -9.14 -7.80 -14.27
CA LYS A 95 -8.97 -7.60 -12.82
C LYS A 95 -8.79 -6.13 -12.49
N THR A 96 -9.10 -5.77 -11.25
CA THR A 96 -8.83 -4.44 -10.70
C THR A 96 -7.61 -4.49 -9.79
N LEU A 97 -6.69 -3.53 -9.94
CA LEU A 97 -5.49 -3.43 -9.10
C LEU A 97 -5.82 -2.62 -7.84
N ILE A 98 -5.51 -3.19 -6.68
CA ILE A 98 -5.55 -2.54 -5.38
C ILE A 98 -4.12 -2.41 -4.87
N VAL A 99 -3.73 -1.22 -4.45
CA VAL A 99 -2.49 -0.99 -3.70
C VAL A 99 -2.86 -0.91 -2.22
N ALA A 100 -2.51 -1.95 -1.46
CA ALA A 100 -2.75 -2.02 -0.02
C ALA A 100 -1.53 -1.47 0.71
N ASN A 101 -1.67 -0.29 1.32
CA ASN A 101 -0.61 0.37 2.08
C ASN A 101 -0.74 0.03 3.56
N VAL A 102 0.17 -0.80 4.06
CA VAL A 102 0.20 -1.25 5.45
C VAL A 102 1.04 -0.28 6.28
N ARG A 103 0.37 0.56 7.07
CA ARG A 103 1.00 1.56 7.93
C ARG A 103 0.93 1.15 9.40
N PRO A 104 2.02 1.28 10.18
CA PRO A 104 1.95 1.14 11.62
C PRO A 104 1.09 2.28 12.20
N VAL A 105 0.21 1.95 13.13
CA VAL A 105 -0.54 2.95 13.88
C VAL A 105 0.32 3.35 15.07
N VAL A 106 0.84 4.58 15.05
CA VAL A 106 1.50 5.18 16.21
C VAL A 106 0.39 5.53 17.19
N ARG A 107 0.22 4.73 18.25
CA ARG A 107 -0.61 5.17 19.38
C ARG A 107 0.09 6.35 20.03
N GLN A 108 -0.48 7.53 19.89
CA GLN A 108 0.05 8.81 20.38
C GLN A 108 -0.04 8.95 21.92
N GLU A 109 -0.03 7.82 22.64
CA GLU A 109 -0.14 7.76 24.10
C GLU A 109 1.19 7.37 24.74
N CYS A 110 2.28 8.00 24.33
CA CYS A 110 3.34 8.28 25.29
C CYS A 110 2.89 9.50 26.11
N ARG A 111 1.89 9.33 26.98
CA ARG A 111 1.77 10.23 28.12
C ARG A 111 3.11 10.13 28.83
N ILE A 112 3.84 11.23 28.90
CA ILE A 112 5.03 11.35 29.73
C ILE A 112 4.54 11.19 31.19
N ALA A 113 4.38 9.95 31.63
CA ALA A 113 4.18 9.61 33.02
C ALA A 113 5.53 9.84 33.70
N GLY A 114 5.79 11.07 34.16
CA GLY A 114 7.02 11.35 34.89
C GLY A 114 7.47 12.79 35.04
N LEU A 115 6.74 13.79 34.53
CA LEU A 115 7.04 15.20 34.84
C LEU A 115 6.11 15.77 35.91
N SER A 116 5.94 15.05 37.02
CA SER A 116 5.49 15.65 38.27
C SER A 116 6.20 14.98 39.44
N ASP A 117 6.90 15.81 40.21
CA ASP A 117 7.38 15.61 41.57
C ASP A 117 8.67 14.80 41.75
N TYR A 118 9.77 15.54 41.59
CA TYR A 118 11.10 15.19 42.09
C TYR A 118 11.12 15.26 43.63
N THR A 119 10.64 14.23 44.30
CA THR A 119 11.01 13.94 45.69
C THR A 119 11.81 12.66 45.74
N GLY A 120 13.09 12.81 46.10
CA GLY A 120 14.12 11.79 45.98
C GLY A 120 13.73 10.45 46.61
N SER A 121 13.83 9.39 45.81
CA SER A 121 14.05 8.05 46.30
C SER A 121 14.85 7.25 45.29
N ARG A 122 15.96 6.70 45.80
CA ARG A 122 16.94 5.85 45.15
C ARG A 122 16.26 4.59 44.61
N MET A 123 16.09 4.50 43.28
CA MET A 123 15.58 3.31 42.60
C MET A 123 16.64 2.69 41.70
N LYS A 124 16.64 1.35 41.71
CA LYS A 124 17.53 0.42 41.02
C LYS A 124 17.45 0.58 39.50
N ASP A 125 18.59 0.36 38.85
CA ASP A 125 18.75 0.18 37.40
C ASP A 125 17.61 -0.67 36.83
N THR A 126 16.62 -0.01 36.26
CA THR A 126 15.62 -0.62 35.40
C THR A 126 15.74 0.12 34.10
N THR A 127 16.49 -0.47 33.18
CA THR A 127 16.72 0.02 31.83
C THR A 127 15.37 0.41 31.21
N PRO A 128 15.17 1.66 30.75
CA PRO A 128 13.94 2.00 30.06
C PRO A 128 13.95 1.27 28.71
N ALA A 129 13.27 0.13 28.66
CA ALA A 129 12.96 -0.56 27.42
C ALA A 129 12.01 0.34 26.61
N ASN A 130 12.58 1.26 25.84
CA ASN A 130 11.90 2.02 24.78
C ASN A 130 11.56 1.09 23.60
N SER A 131 10.88 -0.03 23.86
CA SER A 131 10.22 -0.80 22.81
C SER A 131 8.92 -0.08 22.50
N CYS A 132 8.95 0.80 21.50
CA CYS A 132 7.74 1.25 20.83
C CYS A 132 7.14 0.03 20.10
N ASP A 133 6.32 -0.72 20.83
CA ASP A 133 5.71 -1.93 20.30
C ASP A 133 4.52 -1.54 19.41
N PHE A 134 4.73 -1.61 18.09
CA PHE A 134 3.69 -1.38 17.10
C PHE A 134 2.71 -2.55 17.10
N SER A 135 1.80 -2.57 18.08
CA SER A 135 0.79 -3.62 18.23
C SER A 135 -0.36 -3.52 17.22
N SER A 136 -0.54 -2.37 16.58
CA SER A 136 -1.63 -2.13 15.63
C SER A 136 -1.13 -1.59 14.28
N TYR A 137 -1.68 -2.15 13.20
CA TYR A 137 -1.44 -1.72 11.81
C TYR A 137 -2.77 -1.29 11.18
N ASN A 138 -2.70 -0.28 10.32
CA ASN A 138 -3.79 0.16 9.47
C ASN A 138 -3.48 -0.20 8.02
N VAL A 139 -4.47 -0.68 7.28
CA VAL A 139 -4.34 -1.01 5.86
C VAL A 139 -5.17 0.00 5.07
N GLU A 140 -4.50 0.92 4.38
CA GLU A 140 -5.14 1.86 3.47
C GLU A 140 -5.27 1.22 2.09
N GLU A 141 -6.47 1.25 1.52
CA GLU A 141 -6.76 0.71 0.20
C GLU A 141 -6.74 1.82 -0.85
N LEU A 142 -5.70 1.82 -1.68
CA LEU A 142 -5.57 2.73 -2.82
C LEU A 142 -5.92 1.96 -4.09
N ALA A 143 -7.18 2.08 -4.55
CA ALA A 143 -7.59 1.47 -5.80
C ALA A 143 -6.98 2.22 -7.00
N ILE A 144 -6.30 1.50 -7.89
CA ILE A 144 -5.84 2.04 -9.17
C ILE A 144 -6.81 1.50 -10.23
N ALA A 145 -7.68 2.38 -10.72
CA ALA A 145 -8.65 2.02 -11.74
C ALA A 145 -7.96 1.38 -12.95
N SER A 146 -8.52 0.25 -13.42
CA SER A 146 -7.99 -0.55 -14.52
C SER A 146 -8.23 0.08 -15.88
N GLU A 147 -9.12 1.06 -15.97
CA GLU A 147 -9.38 1.76 -17.22
C GLU A 147 -8.26 2.77 -17.51
N HIS A 148 -7.50 2.43 -18.55
CA HIS A 148 -6.63 3.31 -19.32
C HIS A 148 -6.98 4.79 -19.10
N ALA A 149 -6.00 5.57 -18.63
CA ALA A 149 -6.11 7.02 -18.53
C ALA A 149 -6.92 7.61 -19.71
N PRO A 150 -7.87 8.53 -19.47
CA PRO A 150 -8.95 8.94 -20.37
C PRO A 150 -8.50 9.74 -21.61
N PHE A 151 -7.28 9.52 -22.09
CA PHE A 151 -6.78 10.09 -23.34
C PHE A 151 -6.86 9.12 -24.52
N ARG A 152 -7.75 8.12 -24.47
CA ARG A 152 -8.41 7.72 -25.70
C ARG A 152 -9.39 8.83 -26.06
N HIS A 153 -8.86 9.89 -26.67
CA HIS A 153 -9.68 10.70 -27.55
C HIS A 153 -10.34 9.70 -28.48
N LYS A 154 -11.68 9.55 -28.38
CA LYS A 154 -12.44 8.92 -29.45
C LYS A 154 -11.92 9.59 -30.71
N ASN A 155 -11.50 8.79 -31.70
CA ASN A 155 -11.28 9.27 -33.05
C ASN A 155 -12.65 9.77 -33.54
N THR A 156 -13.01 10.97 -33.10
CA THR A 156 -14.03 11.78 -33.73
C THR A 156 -13.35 12.08 -35.05
N PRO A 157 -13.86 11.57 -36.18
CA PRO A 157 -13.28 11.92 -37.46
C PRO A 157 -13.41 13.44 -37.59
N ARG A 158 -12.34 14.18 -37.27
CA ARG A 158 -12.23 15.57 -37.66
C ARG A 158 -12.16 15.51 -39.18
N GLY A 159 -13.25 15.85 -39.84
CA GLY A 159 -13.25 16.09 -41.27
C GLY A 159 -12.36 17.29 -41.57
N VAL A 160 -11.05 17.07 -41.65
CA VAL A 160 -10.10 18.02 -42.22
C VAL A 160 -9.81 17.56 -43.64
N GLY A 161 -10.28 18.33 -44.61
CA GLY A 161 -9.97 18.14 -46.03
C GLY A 161 -11.04 17.41 -46.85
N GLN A 162 -12.34 17.67 -46.66
CA GLN A 162 -13.29 17.37 -47.75
C GLN A 162 -13.08 18.40 -48.88
N GLN A 163 -12.14 18.08 -49.78
CA GLN A 163 -11.99 18.78 -51.05
C GLN A 163 -13.20 18.42 -51.93
N ILE A 164 -14.14 19.35 -52.04
CA ILE A 164 -15.27 19.24 -52.97
C ILE A 164 -14.72 19.41 -54.38
N LYS A 165 -14.83 18.36 -55.20
CA LYS A 165 -14.46 18.41 -56.62
C LYS A 165 -15.53 19.21 -57.38
N PRO A 166 -15.19 20.31 -58.09
CA PRO A 166 -16.18 21.07 -58.84
C PRO A 166 -16.71 20.24 -60.02
N SER A 167 -18.03 20.14 -60.12
CA SER A 167 -18.73 19.58 -61.28
C SER A 167 -18.57 20.54 -62.46
N LYS A 168 -18.12 20.00 -63.61
CA LYS A 168 -18.02 20.76 -64.86
C LYS A 168 -19.42 21.16 -65.33
N ILE A 169 -19.58 22.45 -65.61
CA ILE A 169 -20.69 23.01 -66.40
C ILE A 169 -20.30 22.87 -67.87
#